data_AF-A0A1H6G9F4-F1
#
_entry.id   AF-A0A1H6G9F4-F1
#
_cell.length_a   1.000
_cell.length_b   1.000
_cell.length_c   1.000
_cell.angle_alpha   90.00
_cell.angle_beta   90.00
_cell.angle_gamma   90.00
#
_symmetry.space_group_name_H-M   'P 1'
#
loop_
_entity.id
_entity.type
_entity.pdbx_description
1 polymer ?
#
loop_
_entity_poly.entity_id
_entity_poly.type
_entity_poly.pdbx_seq_one_letter_code
_entity_poly.pdbx_strand_id
1 'polypeptide(L)'
;MALALVLAAAATPILSCPGGTIETKCTAAEVAAKIAITRARVTNIAQRCLYDFGGKCSVEASGRINSSDRGATLLWQKMLLAPRDGPQARMLVLLSQDKAGKTALAGFAESSGSIGAPDLVVDNDKRRLVHVGGTLAGSGGGNADALFVSDTATPQWRRVDLSDWAEQGGKLLPTGYWLRGPAQFAFDEMFASAPVARDGDGNCCPRGGNAFYDLDIQGDRLVLTRLRFQPMQPLGRDVEVTAGTLED
;
A
#
# COMPACT_ATOMS: atom_id res chain seq x y z
N MET A 1 34.70 -16.83 -8.45
CA MET A 1 33.64 -16.97 -7.44
C MET A 1 32.78 -15.73 -7.53
N ALA A 2 31.58 -15.84 -8.10
CA ALA A 2 30.68 -14.71 -8.29
C ALA A 2 29.96 -14.42 -6.97
N LEU A 3 30.24 -13.26 -6.38
CA LEU A 3 29.53 -12.73 -5.23
C LEU A 3 28.17 -12.21 -5.73
N ALA A 4 27.11 -12.99 -5.52
CA ALA A 4 25.76 -12.51 -5.74
C ALA A 4 25.44 -11.51 -4.62
N LEU A 5 25.41 -10.22 -4.95
CA LEU A 5 24.80 -9.21 -4.09
C LEU A 5 23.33 -9.56 -3.93
N VAL A 6 22.95 -10.03 -2.74
CA VAL A 6 21.56 -10.03 -2.31
C VAL A 6 21.22 -8.58 -2.00
N LEU A 7 20.53 -7.89 -2.91
CA LEU A 7 19.86 -6.64 -2.58
C LEU A 7 18.81 -6.96 -1.51
N ALA A 8 19.06 -6.51 -0.29
CA ALA A 8 18.03 -6.36 0.71
C ALA A 8 17.11 -5.23 0.26
N ALA A 9 16.11 -5.55 -0.57
CA ALA A 9 14.98 -4.68 -0.81
C ALA A 9 14.30 -4.46 0.55
N ALA A 10 14.14 -3.21 0.96
CA ALA A 10 13.38 -2.84 2.15
C ALA A 10 11.90 -3.18 1.87
N ALA A 11 11.53 -4.44 2.05
CA ALA A 11 10.18 -4.89 1.86
C ALA A 11 9.29 -4.25 2.94
N THR A 12 8.13 -3.75 2.54
CA THR A 12 7.04 -3.42 3.48
C THR A 12 6.92 -4.51 4.56
N PRO A 13 6.73 -4.14 5.82
CA PRO A 13 6.75 -5.08 6.93
C PRO A 13 5.71 -6.18 6.71
N ILE A 14 6.16 -7.43 6.78
CA ILE A 14 5.29 -8.61 6.79
C ILE A 14 4.60 -8.66 8.15
N LEU A 15 3.27 -8.68 8.15
CA LEU A 15 2.48 -8.72 9.38
C LEU A 15 2.04 -10.15 9.72
N SER A 16 1.88 -10.99 8.70
CA SER A 16 1.22 -12.28 8.80
C SER A 16 2.14 -13.40 8.32
N CYS A 17 2.83 -14.05 9.25
CA CYS A 17 3.72 -15.15 8.91
C CYS A 17 3.01 -16.52 8.82
N PRO A 18 3.50 -17.48 8.00
CA PRO A 18 2.81 -18.76 7.74
C PRO A 18 2.61 -19.71 8.94
N GLY A 19 3.06 -19.33 10.13
CA GLY A 19 2.80 -20.05 11.39
C GLY A 19 1.49 -19.65 12.06
N GLY A 20 0.86 -18.55 11.62
CA GLY A 20 -0.38 -18.04 12.20
C GLY A 20 -0.19 -17.39 13.57
N THR A 21 1.03 -16.96 13.89
CA THR A 21 1.39 -16.27 15.14
C THR A 21 2.11 -14.96 14.85
N ILE A 22 1.96 -13.96 15.72
CA ILE A 22 2.56 -12.63 15.54
C ILE A 22 4.03 -12.57 15.99
N GLU A 23 4.47 -13.50 16.84
CA GLU A 23 5.85 -13.52 17.36
C GLU A 23 6.87 -14.04 16.33
N THR A 24 6.40 -14.75 15.30
CA THR A 24 7.28 -15.31 14.27
C THR A 24 7.62 -14.25 13.25
N LYS A 25 8.92 -14.01 13.04
CA LYS A 25 9.41 -13.22 11.91
C LYS A 25 9.58 -14.10 10.68
N CYS A 26 9.23 -13.58 9.52
CA CYS A 26 9.43 -14.25 8.23
C CYS A 26 9.70 -13.23 7.14
N THR A 27 10.17 -13.73 6.01
CA THR A 27 10.50 -12.98 4.80
C THR A 27 9.33 -12.99 3.82
N ALA A 28 9.34 -12.04 2.88
CA ALA A 28 8.39 -12.03 1.79
C ALA A 28 8.44 -13.31 0.92
N ALA A 29 9.62 -13.93 0.79
CA ALA A 29 9.80 -15.18 0.07
C ALA A 29 9.10 -16.36 0.78
N GLU A 30 9.15 -16.41 2.11
CA GLU A 30 8.45 -17.44 2.90
C GLU A 30 6.93 -17.27 2.84
N VAL A 31 6.44 -16.03 2.83
CA VAL A 31 5.01 -15.74 2.58
C VAL A 31 4.62 -16.19 1.17
N ALA A 32 5.38 -15.78 0.15
CA ALA A 32 5.13 -16.14 -1.24
C ALA A 32 5.10 -17.66 -1.46
N ALA A 33 6.01 -18.41 -0.84
CA ALA A 33 6.06 -19.87 -0.91
C ALA A 33 4.82 -20.56 -0.31
N LYS A 34 4.07 -19.85 0.53
CA LYS A 34 2.85 -20.32 1.20
C LYS A 34 1.56 -19.80 0.54
N ILE A 35 1.68 -19.05 -0.55
CA ILE A 35 0.56 -18.72 -1.42
C ILE A 35 0.37 -19.89 -2.40
N ALA A 36 -0.70 -20.64 -2.23
CA ALA A 36 -1.02 -21.84 -2.99
C ALA A 36 -1.71 -21.48 -4.33
N ILE A 37 -0.96 -21.55 -5.43
CA ILE A 37 -1.41 -21.23 -6.80
C ILE A 37 -1.80 -22.52 -7.55
N THR A 38 -2.41 -23.48 -6.85
CA THR A 38 -2.89 -24.71 -7.50
C THR A 38 -4.14 -24.41 -8.32
N ARG A 39 -4.39 -25.18 -9.39
CA ARG A 39 -5.62 -25.04 -10.21
C ARG A 39 -6.88 -25.04 -9.34
N ALA A 40 -6.96 -25.94 -8.36
CA ALA A 40 -8.11 -26.02 -7.45
C ALA A 40 -8.29 -24.76 -6.58
N ARG A 41 -7.19 -24.18 -6.07
CA ARG A 41 -7.22 -22.92 -5.30
C ARG A 41 -7.64 -21.75 -6.18
N VAL A 42 -7.05 -21.62 -7.36
CA VAL A 42 -7.35 -20.53 -8.31
C VAL A 42 -8.80 -20.60 -8.83
N THR A 43 -9.31 -21.80 -9.13
CA THR A 43 -10.71 -21.98 -9.54
C THR A 43 -11.72 -21.64 -8.43
N ASN A 44 -11.35 -21.82 -7.16
CA ASN A 44 -12.19 -21.51 -6.00
C ASN A 44 -11.69 -20.28 -5.22
N ILE A 45 -11.12 -19.30 -5.94
CA ILE A 45 -10.52 -18.10 -5.36
C ILE A 45 -11.51 -17.25 -4.54
N ALA A 46 -12.82 -17.38 -4.75
CA ALA A 46 -13.81 -16.66 -3.95
C ALA A 46 -14.13 -17.36 -2.61
N GLN A 47 -13.83 -18.66 -2.48
CA GLN A 47 -14.27 -19.48 -1.35
C GLN A 47 -13.12 -20.01 -0.49
N ARG A 48 -11.92 -20.11 -1.05
CA ARG A 48 -10.75 -20.68 -0.36
C ARG A 48 -9.59 -19.71 -0.40
N CYS A 49 -9.04 -19.41 0.78
CA CYS A 49 -7.83 -18.60 0.89
C CYS A 49 -6.70 -19.14 0.00
N LEU A 50 -6.01 -18.26 -0.69
CA LEU A 50 -4.81 -18.59 -1.43
C LEU A 50 -3.62 -18.77 -0.48
N TYR A 51 -3.62 -18.07 0.65
CA TYR A 51 -2.53 -18.11 1.61
C TYR A 51 -2.73 -19.17 2.69
N ASP A 52 -1.80 -20.13 2.78
CA ASP A 52 -1.75 -21.14 3.84
C ASP A 52 -1.14 -20.53 5.12
N PHE A 53 -1.89 -19.65 5.76
CA PHE A 53 -1.45 -18.80 6.88
C PHE A 53 -1.13 -19.55 8.18
N GLY A 54 -1.69 -20.74 8.40
CA GLY A 54 -1.59 -21.46 9.69
C GLY A 54 -2.54 -20.93 10.78
N GLY A 55 -2.95 -19.66 10.73
CA GLY A 55 -4.05 -19.09 11.52
C GLY A 55 -5.42 -19.34 10.90
N LYS A 56 -6.46 -18.64 11.40
CA LYS A 56 -7.76 -18.60 10.73
C LYS A 56 -7.65 -17.66 9.53
N CYS A 57 -8.13 -18.12 8.37
CA CYS A 57 -8.20 -17.30 7.15
C CYS A 57 -9.60 -17.34 6.56
N SER A 58 -10.11 -16.18 6.15
CA SER A 58 -11.38 -16.06 5.45
C SER A 58 -11.25 -15.13 4.26
N VAL A 59 -11.87 -15.50 3.13
CA VAL A 59 -11.94 -14.65 1.95
C VAL A 59 -12.96 -13.54 2.19
N GLU A 60 -12.53 -12.28 2.09
CA GLU A 60 -13.43 -11.13 2.17
C GLU A 60 -13.97 -10.76 0.77
N ALA A 61 -13.10 -10.82 -0.25
CA ALA A 61 -13.47 -10.53 -1.63
C ALA A 61 -12.47 -11.18 -2.62
N SER A 62 -12.88 -11.33 -3.87
CA SER A 62 -12.00 -11.73 -4.97
C SER A 62 -12.51 -11.15 -6.28
N GLY A 63 -11.64 -11.08 -7.29
CA GLY A 63 -12.04 -10.55 -8.58
C GLY A 63 -11.00 -10.73 -9.68
N ARG A 64 -11.24 -10.04 -10.79
CA ARG A 64 -10.38 -10.03 -11.96
C ARG A 64 -10.22 -8.63 -12.51
N ILE A 65 -9.04 -8.32 -13.03
CA ILE A 65 -8.74 -7.12 -13.79
C ILE A 65 -8.24 -7.59 -15.15
N ASN A 66 -8.88 -7.11 -16.20
CA ASN A 66 -8.46 -7.38 -17.58
C ASN A 66 -7.68 -6.17 -18.09
N SER A 67 -6.52 -6.39 -18.70
CA SER A 67 -5.85 -5.35 -19.47
C SER A 67 -6.57 -5.08 -20.79
N SER A 68 -6.39 -3.88 -21.33
CA SER A 68 -6.93 -3.41 -22.61
C SER A 68 -6.57 -4.33 -23.79
N ASP A 69 -5.31 -4.79 -23.84
CA ASP A 69 -4.81 -5.73 -24.85
C ASP A 69 -5.31 -7.18 -24.66
N ARG A 70 -6.02 -7.46 -23.56
CA ARG A 70 -6.42 -8.80 -23.09
C ARG A 70 -5.26 -9.80 -23.10
N GLY A 71 -4.03 -9.31 -22.96
CA GLY A 71 -2.80 -10.06 -23.03
C GLY A 71 -2.52 -10.87 -21.77
N ALA A 72 -2.94 -10.33 -20.63
CA ALA A 72 -2.85 -10.97 -19.32
C ALA A 72 -4.06 -10.55 -18.47
N THR A 73 -4.58 -11.48 -17.68
CA THR A 73 -5.61 -11.20 -16.67
C THR A 73 -4.94 -11.21 -15.30
N LEU A 74 -5.24 -10.22 -14.46
CA LEU A 74 -4.93 -10.30 -13.04
C LEU A 74 -6.12 -10.91 -12.32
N LEU A 75 -5.85 -11.93 -11.52
CA LEU A 75 -6.79 -12.45 -10.52
C LEU A 75 -6.36 -11.92 -9.16
N TRP A 76 -7.33 -11.61 -8.30
CA TRP A 76 -7.00 -11.09 -6.98
C TRP A 76 -7.90 -11.68 -5.90
N GLN A 77 -7.36 -11.76 -4.69
CA GLN A 77 -8.08 -12.19 -3.51
C GLN A 77 -7.70 -11.30 -2.32
N LYS A 78 -8.71 -10.78 -1.64
CA LYS A 78 -8.61 -10.11 -0.35
C LYS A 78 -9.04 -11.06 0.75
N MET A 79 -8.19 -11.22 1.75
CA MET A 79 -8.38 -12.13 2.88
C MET A 79 -8.26 -11.38 4.21
N LEU A 80 -9.05 -11.82 5.18
CA LEU A 80 -8.84 -11.51 6.58
C LEU A 80 -8.04 -12.66 7.22
N LEU A 81 -6.94 -12.30 7.87
CA LEU A 81 -6.03 -13.19 8.54
C LEU A 81 -6.14 -12.97 10.05
N ALA A 82 -6.59 -13.99 10.77
CA ALA A 82 -6.72 -13.96 12.22
C ALA A 82 -5.65 -14.88 12.84
N PRO A 83 -4.52 -14.31 13.33
CA PRO A 83 -3.51 -15.09 14.04
C PRO A 83 -4.07 -15.63 15.35
N ARG A 84 -3.39 -16.59 15.95
CA ARG A 84 -3.85 -17.26 17.18
C ARG A 84 -3.62 -16.43 18.45
N ASP A 85 -2.72 -15.45 18.38
CA ASP A 85 -2.12 -14.75 19.53
C ASP A 85 -2.06 -13.22 19.33
N GLY A 86 -2.84 -12.66 18.41
CA GLY A 86 -2.70 -11.25 18.07
C GLY A 86 -3.86 -10.63 17.29
N PRO A 87 -3.72 -9.35 16.92
CA PRO A 87 -4.71 -8.64 16.13
C PRO A 87 -4.82 -9.21 14.71
N GLN A 88 -6.00 -9.07 14.12
CA GLN A 88 -6.22 -9.44 12.74
C GLN A 88 -5.46 -8.52 11.77
N ALA A 89 -5.06 -9.07 10.64
CA ALA A 89 -4.52 -8.33 9.51
C ALA A 89 -5.32 -8.66 8.24
N ARG A 90 -5.20 -7.82 7.23
CA ARG A 90 -5.76 -8.08 5.90
C ARG A 90 -4.64 -8.26 4.90
N MET A 91 -4.85 -9.17 3.95
CA MET A 91 -3.91 -9.46 2.89
C MET A 91 -4.62 -9.42 1.53
N LEU A 92 -4.00 -8.77 0.56
CA LEU A 92 -4.35 -8.89 -0.84
C LEU A 92 -3.28 -9.73 -1.56
N VAL A 93 -3.70 -10.73 -2.31
CA VAL A 93 -2.85 -11.49 -3.25
C VAL A 93 -3.24 -11.15 -4.68
N LEU A 94 -2.26 -10.86 -5.52
CA LEU A 94 -2.38 -10.67 -6.96
C LEU A 94 -1.72 -11.83 -7.69
N LEU A 95 -2.45 -12.43 -8.63
CA LEU A 95 -1.96 -13.45 -9.53
C LEU A 95 -2.04 -12.95 -10.97
N SER A 96 -1.00 -13.16 -11.76
CA SER A 96 -1.05 -12.96 -13.21
C SER A 96 -1.42 -14.26 -13.91
N GLN A 97 -2.34 -14.20 -14.85
CA GLN A 97 -2.74 -15.31 -15.72
C GLN A 97 -2.46 -14.93 -17.17
N ASP A 98 -1.66 -15.75 -17.86
CA ASP A 98 -1.38 -15.57 -19.29
C ASP A 98 -2.53 -16.11 -20.17
N LYS A 99 -2.42 -15.91 -21.49
CA LYS A 99 -3.42 -16.40 -22.47
C LYS A 99 -3.60 -17.92 -22.47
N ALA A 100 -2.59 -18.68 -22.03
CA ALA A 100 -2.66 -20.13 -21.91
C ALA A 100 -3.32 -20.58 -20.58
N GLY A 101 -3.70 -19.63 -19.72
CA GLY A 101 -4.27 -19.90 -18.40
C GLY A 101 -3.23 -20.23 -17.34
N LYS A 102 -1.93 -20.16 -17.65
CA LYS A 102 -0.87 -20.36 -16.66
C LYS A 102 -0.88 -19.19 -15.69
N THR A 103 -0.94 -19.52 -14.41
CA THR A 103 -1.06 -18.54 -13.33
C THR A 103 0.26 -18.45 -12.56
N ALA A 104 0.68 -17.24 -12.19
CA ALA A 104 1.87 -16.96 -11.40
C ALA A 104 1.56 -15.87 -10.35
N LEU A 105 2.36 -15.80 -9.29
CA LEU A 105 2.24 -14.74 -8.28
C LEU A 105 2.73 -13.42 -8.90
N ALA A 106 1.86 -12.41 -8.94
CA ALA A 106 2.24 -11.05 -9.30
C ALA A 106 2.71 -10.25 -8.08
N GLY A 107 2.17 -10.56 -6.90
CA GLY A 107 2.61 -9.99 -5.64
C GLY A 107 1.53 -10.07 -4.55
N PHE A 108 1.82 -9.48 -3.40
CA PHE A 108 0.87 -9.37 -2.31
C PHE A 108 1.13 -8.10 -1.48
N ALA A 109 0.12 -7.70 -0.72
CA ALA A 109 0.14 -6.55 0.17
C ALA A 109 -0.61 -6.89 1.46
N GLU A 110 -0.19 -6.28 2.57
CA GLU A 110 -0.75 -6.52 3.89
C GLU A 110 -1.04 -5.20 4.61
N SER A 111 -2.04 -5.22 5.48
CA SER A 111 -2.41 -4.07 6.29
C SER A 111 -2.95 -4.50 7.66
N SER A 112 -2.54 -3.80 8.71
CA SER A 112 -3.09 -3.94 10.05
C SER A 112 -4.44 -3.22 10.21
N GLY A 113 -4.77 -2.28 9.32
CA GLY A 113 -6.05 -1.58 9.29
C GLY A 113 -6.90 -2.07 8.12
N SER A 114 -7.03 -1.23 7.10
CA SER A 114 -7.81 -1.53 5.89
C SER A 114 -6.92 -1.81 4.69
N ILE A 115 -7.42 -2.63 3.77
CA ILE A 115 -6.86 -2.81 2.43
C ILE A 115 -8.01 -2.83 1.41
N GLY A 116 -7.86 -2.11 0.31
CA GLY A 116 -8.85 -1.96 -0.74
C GLY A 116 -8.85 -3.13 -1.73
N ALA A 117 -9.72 -3.02 -2.73
CA ALA A 117 -9.57 -3.80 -3.96
C ALA A 117 -8.42 -3.20 -4.81
N PRO A 118 -7.78 -3.99 -5.68
CA PRO A 118 -6.77 -3.48 -6.60
C PRO A 118 -7.42 -2.74 -7.76
N ASP A 119 -6.85 -1.59 -8.12
CA ASP A 119 -7.27 -0.75 -9.24
C ASP A 119 -6.16 -0.66 -10.29
N LEU A 120 -6.51 -0.88 -11.56
CA LEU A 120 -5.61 -0.67 -12.69
C LEU A 120 -5.59 0.82 -13.03
N VAL A 121 -4.64 1.55 -12.45
CA VAL A 121 -4.54 3.02 -12.55
C VAL A 121 -3.80 3.47 -13.80
N VAL A 122 -2.94 2.62 -14.37
CA VAL A 122 -2.31 2.87 -15.68
C VAL A 122 -2.34 1.59 -16.50
N ASP A 123 -2.77 1.70 -17.76
CA ASP A 123 -2.69 0.64 -18.76
C ASP A 123 -2.42 1.26 -20.13
N ASN A 124 -1.15 1.32 -20.51
CA ASN A 124 -0.70 1.86 -21.79
C ASN A 124 0.38 0.99 -22.41
N ASP A 125 0.84 1.36 -23.60
CA ASP A 125 1.81 0.58 -24.39
C ASP A 125 3.18 0.42 -23.76
N LYS A 126 3.50 1.11 -22.65
CA LYS A 126 4.80 1.05 -21.97
C LYS A 126 4.75 0.29 -20.65
N ARG A 127 3.72 0.55 -19.84
CA ARG A 127 3.63 0.00 -18.50
C ARG A 127 2.18 -0.14 -18.04
N ARG A 128 2.01 -1.03 -17.08
CA ARG A 128 0.78 -1.19 -16.29
C ARG A 128 1.06 -0.93 -14.84
N LEU A 129 0.18 -0.19 -14.18
CA LEU A 129 0.25 0.08 -12.74
C LEU A 129 -1.03 -0.40 -12.07
N VAL A 130 -0.87 -1.18 -11.02
CA VAL A 130 -1.96 -1.59 -10.13
C VAL A 130 -1.71 -1.02 -8.76
N HIS A 131 -2.66 -0.21 -8.29
CA HIS A 131 -2.64 0.37 -6.96
C HIS A 131 -3.61 -0.41 -6.06
N VAL A 132 -3.18 -0.66 -4.83
CA VAL A 132 -4.00 -1.21 -3.76
C VAL A 132 -3.98 -0.19 -2.63
N GLY A 133 -5.09 0.51 -2.43
CA GLY A 133 -5.23 1.44 -1.31
C GLY A 133 -5.18 0.71 0.03
N GLY A 134 -4.58 1.31 1.05
CA GLY A 134 -4.53 0.69 2.38
C GLY A 134 -4.21 1.67 3.49
N THR A 135 -4.67 1.37 4.70
CA THR A 135 -4.40 2.18 5.90
C THR A 135 -3.95 1.32 7.05
N LEU A 136 -2.95 1.77 7.80
CA LEU A 136 -2.52 1.12 9.04
C LEU A 136 -3.51 1.41 10.18
N ALA A 137 -3.64 0.49 11.13
CA ALA A 137 -4.44 0.73 12.33
C ALA A 137 -3.78 1.79 13.26
N GLY A 138 -4.59 2.57 13.97
CA GLY A 138 -4.15 3.54 14.98
C GLY A 138 -4.64 4.98 14.73
N SER A 139 -4.52 5.84 15.75
CA SER A 139 -5.05 7.22 15.77
C SER A 139 -4.36 8.21 14.82
N GLY A 140 -3.34 7.77 14.08
CA GLY A 140 -2.71 8.52 13.00
C GLY A 140 -2.32 7.63 11.83
N GLY A 141 -3.09 6.55 11.61
CA GLY A 141 -2.77 5.46 10.69
C GLY A 141 -2.15 5.94 9.39
N GLY A 142 -0.94 5.47 9.11
CA GLY A 142 -0.23 5.76 7.87
C GLY A 142 -0.78 4.94 6.71
N ASN A 143 -0.13 5.08 5.57
CA ASN A 143 -0.41 4.29 4.38
C ASN A 143 -0.01 2.83 4.56
N ALA A 144 -0.86 1.93 4.09
CA ALA A 144 -0.53 0.53 3.82
C ALA A 144 -0.67 0.24 2.31
N ASP A 145 -0.60 1.28 1.49
CA ASP A 145 -0.71 1.21 0.05
C ASP A 145 0.35 0.29 -0.54
N ALA A 146 -0.03 -0.39 -1.63
CA ALA A 146 0.90 -1.12 -2.47
C ALA A 146 0.72 -0.72 -3.92
N LEU A 147 1.84 -0.59 -4.62
CA LEU A 147 1.88 -0.34 -6.05
C LEU A 147 2.60 -1.49 -6.73
N PHE A 148 2.01 -2.03 -7.78
CA PHE A 148 2.60 -3.06 -8.61
C PHE A 148 2.76 -2.54 -10.02
N VAL A 149 3.88 -2.85 -10.65
CA VAL A 149 4.21 -2.42 -12.01
C VAL A 149 4.58 -3.62 -12.86
N SER A 150 4.18 -3.59 -14.12
CA SER A 150 4.64 -4.50 -15.16
C SER A 150 4.94 -3.70 -16.42
N ASP A 151 6.11 -3.92 -17.00
CA ASP A 151 6.41 -3.43 -18.35
C ASP A 151 5.60 -4.23 -19.37
N THR A 152 5.04 -3.57 -20.38
CA THR A 152 4.22 -4.24 -21.40
C THR A 152 5.04 -5.03 -22.40
N ALA A 153 6.26 -4.58 -22.70
CA ALA A 153 7.17 -5.26 -23.61
C ALA A 153 7.64 -6.61 -23.07
N THR A 154 7.86 -6.70 -21.75
CA THR A 154 8.23 -7.93 -21.04
C THR A 154 7.37 -8.07 -19.79
N PRO A 155 6.13 -8.61 -19.92
CA PRO A 155 5.17 -8.67 -18.82
C PRO A 155 5.70 -9.47 -17.63
N GLN A 156 6.21 -8.76 -16.63
CA GLN A 156 6.59 -9.28 -15.33
C GLN A 156 6.16 -8.28 -14.26
N TRP A 157 5.31 -8.77 -13.36
CA TRP A 157 4.85 -7.98 -12.23
C TRP A 157 5.91 -7.93 -11.16
N ARG A 158 6.14 -6.72 -10.64
CA ARG A 158 6.95 -6.47 -9.47
C ARG A 158 6.26 -5.45 -8.59
N ARG A 159 6.51 -5.55 -7.29
CA ARG A 159 6.07 -4.53 -6.34
C ARG A 159 7.02 -3.34 -6.39
N VAL A 160 6.48 -2.14 -6.24
CA VAL A 160 7.23 -0.92 -5.98
C VAL A 160 7.38 -0.75 -4.48
N ASP A 161 8.58 -0.48 -4.02
CA ASP A 161 8.90 -0.15 -2.65
C ASP A 161 8.46 1.28 -2.34
N LEU A 162 7.58 1.39 -1.34
CA LEU A 162 7.03 2.63 -0.83
C LEU A 162 7.57 2.94 0.57
N SER A 163 8.35 2.09 1.23
CA SER A 163 8.63 2.18 2.67
C SER A 163 9.18 3.54 3.11
N ASP A 164 10.02 4.13 2.27
CA ASP A 164 10.80 5.32 2.61
C ASP A 164 10.12 6.62 2.16
N TRP A 165 8.94 6.56 1.54
CA TRP A 165 8.30 7.73 0.92
C TRP A 165 8.06 8.86 1.93
N ALA A 166 7.57 8.53 3.13
CA ALA A 166 7.22 9.50 4.15
C ALA A 166 8.48 10.12 4.77
N GLU A 167 9.54 9.34 4.95
CA GLU A 167 10.83 9.84 5.43
C GLU A 167 11.47 10.78 4.39
N GLN A 168 11.50 10.38 3.13
CA GLN A 168 11.96 11.21 2.01
C GLN A 168 11.16 12.51 1.93
N GLY A 169 9.84 12.42 1.98
CA GLY A 169 8.95 13.58 1.87
C GLY A 169 9.07 14.53 3.06
N GLY A 170 9.23 13.99 4.27
CA GLY A 170 9.43 14.77 5.49
C GLY A 170 10.74 15.57 5.47
N LYS A 171 11.82 14.99 4.95
CA LYS A 171 13.13 15.69 4.81
C LYS A 171 13.11 16.89 3.88
N LEU A 172 12.15 16.95 2.95
CA LEU A 172 11.99 18.07 2.02
C LEU A 172 11.22 19.25 2.64
N LEU A 173 10.51 19.03 3.75
CA LEU A 173 9.73 20.09 4.40
C LEU A 173 10.64 21.10 5.12
N PRO A 174 10.21 22.37 5.25
CA PRO A 174 10.91 23.34 6.07
C PRO A 174 11.01 22.88 7.53
N THR A 175 12.03 23.36 8.24
CA THR A 175 12.19 23.11 9.68
C THR A 175 10.93 23.50 10.46
N GLY A 176 10.54 22.67 11.42
CA GLY A 176 9.34 22.85 12.24
C GLY A 176 8.05 22.30 11.62
N TYR A 177 8.14 21.60 10.48
CA TYR A 177 7.03 20.92 9.82
C TYR A 177 7.33 19.43 9.62
N TRP A 178 6.31 18.59 9.69
CA TRP A 178 6.43 17.15 9.41
C TRP A 178 5.14 16.58 8.82
N LEU A 179 5.26 15.48 8.08
CA LEU A 179 4.12 14.78 7.52
C LEU A 179 3.28 14.13 8.61
N ARG A 180 1.95 14.22 8.49
CA ARG A 180 1.02 13.62 9.44
C ARG A 180 -0.23 13.07 8.75
N GLY A 181 -0.54 11.81 9.05
CA GLY A 181 -1.69 11.10 8.49
C GLY A 181 -1.33 10.34 7.21
N PRO A 182 -2.30 9.63 6.62
CA PRO A 182 -2.05 8.95 5.36
C PRO A 182 -1.89 9.99 4.25
N ALA A 183 -0.93 9.77 3.35
CA ALA A 183 -0.96 10.40 2.04
C ALA A 183 -2.15 9.88 1.23
N GLN A 184 -2.65 10.74 0.37
CA GLN A 184 -3.47 10.36 -0.76
C GLN A 184 -2.57 10.24 -1.99
N PHE A 185 -2.49 9.02 -2.54
CA PHE A 185 -1.75 8.75 -3.77
C PHE A 185 -2.70 8.78 -4.99
N ALA A 186 -2.25 9.41 -6.06
CA ALA A 186 -2.85 9.39 -7.39
C ALA A 186 -1.77 8.91 -8.38
N PHE A 187 -1.61 7.59 -8.51
CA PHE A 187 -0.52 6.98 -9.27
C PHE A 187 -0.71 7.01 -10.79
N ASP A 188 -1.91 7.30 -11.27
CA ASP A 188 -2.20 7.64 -12.66
C ASP A 188 -1.51 8.96 -13.07
N GLU A 189 -1.49 9.94 -12.16
CA GLU A 189 -0.78 11.21 -12.32
C GLU A 189 0.64 11.20 -11.75
N MET A 190 1.07 10.08 -11.14
CA MET A 190 2.31 9.98 -10.37
C MET A 190 2.43 11.09 -9.32
N PHE A 191 1.39 11.24 -8.51
CA PHE A 191 1.22 12.34 -7.58
C PHE A 191 0.87 11.84 -6.15
N ALA A 192 1.30 12.57 -5.12
CA ALA A 192 0.84 12.36 -3.75
C ALA A 192 0.54 13.68 -3.03
N SER A 193 -0.50 13.70 -2.21
CA SER A 193 -0.74 14.78 -1.25
C SER A 193 -0.75 14.24 0.17
N ALA A 194 -0.22 15.01 1.12
CA ALA A 194 -0.16 14.60 2.52
C ALA A 194 -0.41 15.80 3.44
N PRO A 195 -1.18 15.62 4.53
CA PRO A 195 -1.32 16.64 5.54
C PRO A 195 0.02 16.88 6.25
N VAL A 196 0.25 18.14 6.62
CA VAL A 196 1.47 18.58 7.29
C VAL A 196 1.10 19.12 8.67
N ALA A 197 1.76 18.63 9.70
CA ALA A 197 1.74 19.22 11.04
C ALA A 197 2.90 20.21 11.20
N ARG A 198 2.76 21.12 12.17
CA ARG A 198 3.80 22.08 12.55
C ARG A 198 4.05 22.06 14.06
N ASP A 199 5.17 22.63 14.49
CA ASP A 199 5.51 22.75 15.91
C ASP A 199 4.35 23.34 16.71
N GLY A 200 4.02 22.71 17.83
CA GLY A 200 2.86 23.07 18.68
C GLY A 200 1.52 22.46 18.25
N ASP A 201 1.47 21.68 17.17
CA ASP A 201 0.30 20.86 16.86
C ASP A 201 0.19 19.64 17.77
N GLY A 202 -1.05 19.32 18.17
CA GLY A 202 -1.34 18.05 18.80
C GLY A 202 -1.25 16.90 17.80
N ASN A 203 -0.94 15.70 18.29
CA ASN A 203 -0.78 14.52 17.44
C ASN A 203 -2.02 14.18 16.59
N CYS A 204 -3.24 14.58 16.96
CA CYS A 204 -4.45 14.19 16.25
C CYS A 204 -4.82 15.08 15.03
N CYS A 205 -4.38 16.35 14.99
CA CYS A 205 -4.92 17.33 14.05
C CYS A 205 -3.81 18.20 13.42
N PRO A 206 -3.33 17.87 12.22
CA PRO A 206 -2.32 18.68 11.53
C PRO A 206 -2.89 20.05 11.12
N ARG A 207 -2.20 21.12 11.50
CA ARG A 207 -2.52 22.53 11.15
C ARG A 207 -1.35 23.22 10.43
N GLY A 208 -0.37 22.46 9.95
CA GLY A 208 0.77 22.97 9.19
C GLY A 208 0.46 23.25 7.72
N GLY A 209 -0.60 22.64 7.17
CA GLY A 209 -1.02 22.80 5.77
C GLY A 209 -0.96 21.48 5.00
N ASN A 210 -0.64 21.55 3.71
CA ASN A 210 -0.56 20.39 2.82
C ASN A 210 0.75 20.38 2.03
N ALA A 211 1.32 19.20 1.88
CA ALA A 211 2.43 18.93 0.99
C ALA A 211 1.94 18.17 -0.24
N PHE A 212 2.44 18.55 -1.41
CA PHE A 212 2.10 17.98 -2.70
C PHE A 212 3.41 17.50 -3.34
N TYR A 213 3.48 16.25 -3.75
CA TYR A 213 4.68 15.61 -4.26
C TYR A 213 4.47 15.10 -5.68
N ASP A 214 5.41 15.42 -6.57
CA ASP A 214 5.53 14.67 -7.83
C ASP A 214 6.37 13.42 -7.56
N LEU A 215 5.93 12.31 -8.12
CA LEU A 215 6.51 10.98 -7.91
C LEU A 215 7.10 10.45 -9.21
N ASP A 216 8.03 9.50 -9.07
CA ASP A 216 8.49 8.66 -10.17
C ASP A 216 8.84 7.26 -9.65
N ILE A 217 9.01 6.31 -10.56
CA ILE A 217 9.47 4.95 -10.25
C ILE A 217 10.87 4.78 -10.83
N GLN A 218 11.87 4.63 -9.95
CA GLN A 218 13.25 4.35 -10.36
C GLN A 218 13.64 2.96 -9.88
N GLY A 219 13.86 2.04 -10.83
CA GLY A 219 14.04 0.64 -10.49
C GLY A 219 12.78 0.11 -9.79
N ASP A 220 12.95 -0.45 -8.61
CA ASP A 220 11.90 -1.04 -7.78
C ASP A 220 11.34 -0.13 -6.70
N ARG A 221 11.71 1.16 -6.65
CA ARG A 221 11.27 2.08 -5.60
C ARG A 221 10.53 3.31 -6.10
N LEU A 222 9.65 3.83 -5.26
CA LEU A 222 9.03 5.13 -5.42
C LEU A 222 10.02 6.23 -5.02
N VAL A 223 10.18 7.23 -5.86
CA VAL A 223 11.02 8.40 -5.58
C VAL A 223 10.19 9.68 -5.68
N LEU A 224 10.56 10.67 -4.87
CA LEU A 224 9.94 11.99 -4.89
C LEU A 224 10.81 12.91 -5.75
N THR A 225 10.24 13.49 -6.80
CA THR A 225 10.98 14.34 -7.75
C THR A 225 10.79 15.82 -7.49
N ARG A 226 9.68 16.20 -6.84
CA ARG A 226 9.38 17.59 -6.48
C ARG A 226 8.49 17.67 -5.25
N LEU A 227 8.71 18.68 -4.42
CA LEU A 227 7.79 19.14 -3.37
C LEU A 227 7.18 20.49 -3.76
N ARG A 228 5.88 20.63 -3.54
CA ARG A 228 5.18 21.90 -3.40
C ARG A 228 4.54 21.92 -2.01
N PHE A 229 4.90 22.88 -1.18
CA PHE A 229 4.35 23.01 0.17
C PHE A 229 3.40 24.21 0.24
N GLN A 230 2.18 23.98 0.69
CA GLN A 230 1.18 25.01 0.93
C GLN A 230 0.93 25.11 2.45
N PRO A 231 1.61 26.03 3.14
CA PRO A 231 1.41 26.20 4.58
C PRO A 231 0.00 26.72 4.87
N MET A 232 -0.59 26.26 5.97
CA MET A 232 -1.82 26.85 6.47
C MET A 232 -1.49 28.13 7.25
N GLN A 233 -1.99 29.26 6.77
CA GLN A 233 -1.95 30.52 7.51
C GLN A 233 -3.29 30.71 8.24
N PRO A 234 -3.29 30.91 9.57
CA PRO A 234 -4.47 31.36 10.27
C PRO A 234 -4.90 32.72 9.69
N LEU A 235 -6.10 32.81 9.14
CA LEU A 235 -6.70 34.07 8.73
C LEU A 235 -7.74 34.46 9.79
N GLY A 236 -7.41 35.45 10.63
CA GLY A 236 -8.33 35.99 11.63
C GLY A 236 -7.71 36.20 13.01
N ARG A 237 -8.45 36.92 13.86
CA ARG A 237 -8.22 37.00 15.31
C ARG A 237 -8.94 35.82 15.94
N ASP A 238 -8.36 35.24 16.99
CA ASP A 238 -9.04 34.19 17.77
C ASP A 238 -10.40 34.73 18.25
N VAL A 239 -11.47 33.99 17.95
CA VAL A 239 -12.82 34.29 18.45
C VAL A 239 -13.08 33.33 19.58
N GLU A 240 -12.86 33.82 20.80
CA GLU A 240 -13.17 33.10 22.01
C GLU A 240 -14.61 33.42 22.42
N VAL A 241 -15.51 32.43 22.34
CA VAL A 241 -16.90 32.58 22.78
C VAL A 241 -17.08 31.73 24.03
N THR A 242 -17.36 32.37 25.17
CA THR A 242 -17.74 31.65 26.37
C THR A 242 -19.14 31.08 26.19
N ALA A 243 -19.28 29.76 26.35
CA ALA A 243 -20.58 29.11 26.31
C ALA A 243 -21.49 29.68 27.41
N GLY A 244 -22.59 30.36 27.02
CA GLY A 244 -23.57 30.95 27.93
C GLY A 244 -23.88 32.43 27.72
N THR A 245 -23.16 33.13 26.83
CA THR A 245 -23.43 34.55 26.48
C THR A 245 -23.64 34.73 24.98
N LEU A 246 -24.57 33.95 24.41
CA LEU A 246 -25.31 34.39 23.23
C LEU A 246 -26.54 35.15 23.76
N GLU A 247 -26.42 36.46 23.90
CA GLU A 247 -27.59 37.33 23.93
C GLU A 247 -27.87 37.74 22.48
N ASP A 248 -29.12 37.57 22.05
CA ASP A 248 -29.61 37.90 20.69
C ASP A 248 -29.39 39.37 20.29
#